data_AF-A0A350JJG6-F1
#
_entry.id   AF-A0A350JJG6-F1
#
_cell.length_a   1.000
_cell.length_b   1.000
_cell.length_c   1.000
_cell.angle_alpha   90.00
_cell.angle_beta   90.00
_cell.angle_gamma   90.00
#
_symmetry.space_group_name_H-M   'P 1'
#
loop_
_entity.id
_entity.type
_entity.pdbx_description
1 polymer ?
#
loop_
_entity_poly.entity_id
_entity_poly.type
_entity_poly.pdbx_seq_one_letter_code
_entity_poly.pdbx_strand_id
1 'polypeptide(L)'
;MKRCNYCRRQGRFWKSVRARDQFLKEYPNSPHSRFCRCDPLLPPKKLRKCGYCRITGHDRRTCATLKIDREDVTEKILDWRREFLNIAKESGYGIGTLMKIDETTSTSAYRERRTQATIEKHGRYGFVEKIYGHRMDHRQRDSYANLVTVRIKMPTGNFLMDRLPEEFNSIIATEAAYHERPLFKIVGPTNADKLKHHFGASWWTGSDVCDEILGLH
;
A
#
# COMPACT_ATOMS: atom_id res chain seq x y z
N MET A 1 4.31 -50.96 19.10
CA MET A 1 4.25 -50.76 17.64
C MET A 1 2.82 -50.91 17.14
N LYS A 2 2.26 -49.93 16.42
CA LYS A 2 0.89 -49.99 15.91
C LYS A 2 0.84 -50.90 14.66
N ARG A 3 0.05 -51.98 14.71
CA ARG A 3 -0.24 -52.85 13.56
C ARG A 3 -1.41 -52.23 12.79
N CYS A 4 -1.42 -52.37 11.47
CA CYS A 4 -2.59 -52.03 10.68
C CYS A 4 -3.75 -52.95 11.11
N ASN A 5 -4.89 -52.38 11.51
CA ASN A 5 -6.02 -53.15 12.04
C ASN A 5 -6.62 -54.12 11.00
N TYR A 6 -6.34 -53.88 9.72
CA TYR A 6 -6.89 -54.67 8.62
C TYR A 6 -5.92 -55.77 8.14
N CYS A 7 -4.64 -55.45 7.88
CA CYS A 7 -3.69 -56.44 7.35
C CYS A 7 -2.80 -57.11 8.40
N ARG A 8 -2.86 -56.68 9.67
CA ARG A 8 -2.09 -57.17 10.84
C ARG A 8 -0.55 -57.21 10.70
N ARG A 9 0.02 -56.82 9.55
CA ARG A 9 1.48 -56.68 9.36
C ARG A 9 2.02 -55.48 10.15
N GLN A 10 3.17 -55.65 10.79
CA GLN A 10 3.86 -54.59 11.53
C GLN A 10 4.49 -53.56 10.56
N GLY A 11 4.48 -52.28 10.94
CA GLY A 11 5.27 -51.24 10.27
C GLY A 11 4.60 -50.42 9.16
N ARG A 12 3.34 -50.67 8.80
CA ARG A 12 2.62 -49.88 7.77
C ARG A 12 1.45 -49.10 8.36
N PHE A 13 1.61 -47.79 8.47
CA PHE A 13 0.50 -46.88 8.73
C PHE A 13 -0.36 -46.79 7.47
N TRP A 14 -1.67 -47.03 7.61
CA TRP A 14 -2.62 -47.03 6.48
C TRP A 14 -2.66 -45.70 5.70
N LYS A 15 -2.13 -44.63 6.28
CA LYS A 15 -2.07 -43.28 5.70
C LYS A 15 -1.00 -43.08 4.62
N SER A 16 -0.11 -44.04 4.36
CA SER A 16 0.81 -43.91 3.22
C SER A 16 0.06 -44.28 1.93
N VAL A 17 -0.39 -43.25 1.20
CA VAL A 17 -1.16 -43.34 -0.05
C VAL A 17 -0.55 -44.37 -1.03
N ARG A 18 0.78 -44.46 -1.09
CA ARG A 18 1.51 -45.42 -1.94
C ARG A 18 1.25 -46.89 -1.61
N ALA A 19 1.14 -47.26 -0.32
CA ALA A 19 0.91 -48.66 0.07
C ALA A 19 -0.53 -49.11 -0.23
N ARG A 20 -1.48 -48.17 -0.27
CA ARG A 20 -2.86 -48.43 -0.65
C ARG A 20 -2.99 -48.62 -2.15
N ASP A 21 -2.39 -47.73 -2.94
CA ASP A 21 -2.51 -47.76 -4.40
C ASP A 21 -1.88 -49.04 -4.98
N GLN A 22 -0.75 -49.49 -4.43
CA GLN A 22 -0.13 -50.75 -4.83
C GLN A 22 -0.99 -51.97 -4.47
N PHE A 23 -1.61 -52.01 -3.28
CA PHE A 23 -2.51 -53.09 -2.87
C PHE A 23 -3.78 -53.17 -3.73
N LEU A 24 -4.37 -52.02 -4.09
CA LEU A 24 -5.53 -51.97 -4.98
C LEU A 24 -5.19 -52.41 -6.42
N LYS A 25 -3.94 -52.16 -6.88
CA LYS A 25 -3.46 -52.62 -8.18
C LYS A 25 -3.21 -54.12 -8.21
N GLU A 26 -2.66 -54.68 -7.13
CA GLU A 26 -2.37 -56.12 -7.00
C GLU A 26 -3.64 -56.96 -6.75
N TYR A 27 -4.67 -56.39 -6.07
CA TYR A 27 -5.88 -57.12 -5.68
C TYR A 27 -7.18 -56.34 -5.97
N PRO A 28 -7.51 -56.07 -7.26
CA PRO A 28 -8.63 -55.19 -7.63
C PRO A 28 -10.00 -55.69 -7.16
N ASN A 29 -10.22 -57.01 -7.10
CA ASN A 29 -11.50 -57.63 -6.73
C ASN A 29 -11.57 -58.11 -5.27
N SER A 30 -10.56 -57.80 -4.45
CA SER A 30 -10.56 -58.15 -3.04
C SER A 30 -11.78 -57.57 -2.32
N PRO A 31 -12.42 -58.28 -1.37
CA PRO A 31 -13.45 -57.68 -0.52
C PRO A 31 -12.97 -56.38 0.15
N HIS A 32 -11.66 -56.25 0.37
CA HIS A 32 -11.03 -55.06 0.96
C HIS A 32 -11.00 -53.85 0.01
N SER A 33 -11.04 -54.05 -1.31
CA SER A 33 -11.18 -52.95 -2.27
C SER A 33 -12.54 -52.26 -2.14
N ARG A 34 -13.56 -53.00 -1.66
CA ARG A 34 -14.90 -52.47 -1.34
C ARG A 34 -14.97 -51.71 -0.01
N PHE A 35 -14.08 -52.01 0.94
CA PHE A 35 -14.01 -51.35 2.26
C PHE A 35 -13.00 -50.20 2.33
N CYS A 36 -12.08 -50.07 1.36
CA CYS A 36 -11.32 -48.83 1.14
C CYS A 36 -12.20 -47.74 0.49
N ARG A 37 -13.31 -47.38 1.13
CA ARG A 37 -14.13 -46.21 0.78
C ARG A 37 -13.50 -44.93 1.33
N CYS A 38 -12.34 -44.61 0.78
CA CYS A 38 -11.61 -43.37 1.06
C CYS A 38 -10.95 -42.93 -0.26
N ASP A 39 -11.60 -42.42 -1.28
CA ASP A 39 -12.94 -41.91 -1.42
C ASP A 39 -13.07 -41.71 -2.95
N PRO A 40 -13.67 -42.63 -3.71
CA PRO A 40 -13.80 -42.48 -5.16
C PRO A 40 -14.78 -41.36 -5.56
N LEU A 41 -15.40 -40.70 -4.57
CA LEU A 41 -16.39 -39.65 -4.74
C LEU A 41 -15.91 -38.29 -4.23
N LEU A 42 -14.63 -38.13 -3.84
CA LEU A 42 -14.11 -36.78 -3.64
C LEU A 42 -14.23 -36.06 -4.98
N PRO A 43 -15.09 -35.02 -5.07
CA PRO A 43 -15.27 -34.31 -6.33
C PRO A 43 -13.89 -33.87 -6.81
N PRO A 44 -13.62 -33.93 -8.13
CA PRO A 44 -12.33 -33.54 -8.68
C PRO A 44 -11.94 -32.21 -8.05
N LYS A 45 -10.75 -32.17 -7.44
CA LYS A 45 -10.29 -31.01 -6.67
C LYS A 45 -10.44 -29.80 -7.56
N LYS A 46 -11.45 -28.96 -7.28
CA LYS A 46 -11.77 -27.80 -8.13
C LYS A 46 -10.47 -27.03 -8.33
N LEU A 47 -10.08 -26.83 -9.60
CA LEU A 47 -8.92 -26.04 -9.92
C LEU A 47 -9.11 -24.68 -9.26
N ARG A 48 -8.17 -24.32 -8.37
CA ARG A 48 -8.24 -23.06 -7.64
C ARG A 48 -8.18 -21.93 -8.68
N LYS A 49 -9.14 -21.01 -8.61
CA LYS A 49 -9.10 -19.75 -9.36
C LYS A 49 -8.11 -18.83 -8.67
N CYS A 50 -7.29 -18.12 -9.45
CA CYS A 50 -6.43 -17.08 -8.93
C CYS A 50 -7.27 -16.01 -8.21
N GLY A 51 -6.86 -15.58 -7.02
CA GLY A 51 -7.60 -14.57 -6.24
C GLY A 51 -7.61 -13.18 -6.87
N TYR A 52 -6.66 -12.91 -7.79
CA TYR A 52 -6.50 -11.64 -8.48
C TYR A 52 -7.24 -11.63 -9.82
N CYS A 53 -6.71 -12.33 -10.84
CA CYS A 53 -7.30 -12.35 -12.19
C CYS A 53 -8.49 -13.32 -12.37
N ARG A 54 -8.81 -14.16 -11.36
CA ARG A 54 -9.92 -15.12 -11.37
C ARG A 54 -9.83 -16.26 -12.41
N ILE A 55 -8.72 -16.39 -13.12
CA ILE A 55 -8.43 -17.50 -14.07
C ILE A 55 -7.93 -18.74 -13.31
N THR A 56 -8.21 -19.95 -13.80
CA THR A 56 -7.73 -21.23 -13.24
C THR A 56 -6.32 -21.59 -13.73
N GLY A 57 -5.64 -22.50 -13.03
CA GLY A 57 -4.37 -23.08 -13.48
C GLY A 57 -3.11 -22.44 -12.88
N HIS A 58 -3.26 -21.35 -12.12
CA HIS A 58 -2.17 -20.71 -11.38
C HIS A 58 -2.68 -20.14 -10.05
N ASP A 59 -1.76 -19.73 -9.19
CA ASP A 59 -2.07 -19.03 -7.95
C ASP A 59 -1.62 -17.57 -8.01
N ARG A 60 -1.91 -16.78 -6.97
CA ARG A 60 -1.54 -15.36 -6.92
C ARG A 60 -0.01 -15.14 -7.01
N ARG A 61 0.81 -16.10 -6.59
CA ARG A 61 2.28 -15.99 -6.64
C ARG A 61 2.82 -16.16 -8.06
N THR A 62 2.09 -16.89 -8.89
CA THR A 62 2.45 -17.22 -10.28
C THR A 62 1.59 -16.49 -11.31
N CYS A 63 0.79 -15.52 -10.88
CA CYS A 63 -0.12 -14.76 -11.75
C CYS A 63 0.65 -13.74 -12.60
N ALA A 64 0.69 -13.96 -13.91
CA ALA A 64 1.35 -13.06 -14.86
C ALA A 64 0.71 -11.66 -14.89
N THR A 65 -0.63 -11.57 -14.87
CA THR A 65 -1.36 -10.29 -14.82
C THR A 65 -0.97 -9.48 -13.58
N LEU A 66 -0.94 -10.11 -12.40
CA LEU A 66 -0.54 -9.42 -11.17
C LEU A 66 0.91 -8.91 -11.23
N LYS A 67 1.79 -9.64 -11.90
CA LYS A 67 3.18 -9.22 -12.08
C LYS A 67 3.26 -7.96 -12.94
N ILE A 68 2.56 -7.94 -14.08
CA ILE A 68 2.49 -6.78 -14.97
C ILE A 68 1.90 -5.57 -14.24
N ASP A 69 0.76 -5.75 -13.57
CA ASP A 69 0.10 -4.65 -12.86
C ASP A 69 0.97 -4.07 -11.72
N ARG A 70 1.78 -4.91 -11.06
CA ARG A 70 2.77 -4.45 -10.07
C ARG A 70 3.87 -3.61 -10.72
N GLU A 71 4.37 -4.02 -11.88
CA GLU A 71 5.39 -3.29 -12.63
C GLU A 71 4.83 -1.91 -13.06
N ASP A 72 3.64 -1.89 -13.66
CA ASP A 72 2.95 -0.67 -14.10
C ASP A 72 2.67 0.31 -12.94
N VAL A 73 2.15 -0.21 -11.82
CA VAL A 73 1.89 0.62 -10.63
C VAL A 73 3.19 1.17 -10.04
N THR A 74 4.23 0.33 -9.98
CA THR A 74 5.56 0.74 -9.49
C THR A 74 6.14 1.85 -10.35
N GLU A 75 6.08 1.73 -11.67
CA GLU A 75 6.56 2.76 -12.60
C GLU A 75 5.86 4.11 -12.35
N LYS A 76 4.52 4.11 -12.28
CA LYS A 76 3.73 5.32 -11.98
C LYS A 76 4.08 5.94 -10.64
N ILE A 77 4.31 5.14 -9.59
CA ILE A 77 4.75 5.63 -8.28
C ILE A 77 6.12 6.31 -8.41
N LEU A 78 7.06 5.68 -9.10
CA LEU A 78 8.42 6.20 -9.24
C LEU A 78 8.44 7.50 -10.04
N ASP A 79 7.65 7.59 -11.11
CA ASP A 79 7.53 8.81 -11.91
C ASP A 79 6.98 9.97 -11.07
N TRP A 80 5.87 9.74 -10.35
CA TRP A 80 5.31 10.74 -9.45
C TRP A 80 6.32 11.21 -8.39
N ARG A 81 7.06 10.26 -7.79
CA ARG A 81 8.07 10.55 -6.75
C ARG A 81 9.26 11.34 -7.29
N ARG A 82 9.68 11.09 -8.54
CA ARG A 82 10.72 11.88 -9.21
C ARG A 82 10.26 13.32 -9.41
N GLU A 83 9.05 13.52 -9.92
CA GLU A 83 8.49 14.87 -10.11
C GLU A 83 8.35 15.62 -8.77
N PHE A 84 7.85 14.94 -7.73
CA PHE A 84 7.79 15.47 -6.37
C PHE A 84 9.17 15.95 -5.89
N LEU A 85 10.22 15.15 -6.07
CA LEU A 85 11.58 15.53 -5.64
C LEU A 85 12.12 16.72 -6.43
N ASN A 86 11.77 16.85 -7.71
CA ASN A 86 12.20 17.99 -8.53
C ASN A 86 11.56 19.28 -8.03
N ILE A 87 10.24 19.28 -7.84
CA ILE A 87 9.50 20.44 -7.31
C ILE A 87 9.98 20.79 -5.90
N ALA A 88 10.22 19.78 -5.07
CA ALA A 88 10.72 19.99 -3.71
C ALA A 88 12.10 20.66 -3.70
N LYS A 89 12.98 20.30 -4.64
CA LYS A 89 14.29 20.95 -4.79
C LYS A 89 14.15 22.39 -5.29
N GLU A 90 13.34 22.62 -6.31
CA GLU A 90 13.15 23.94 -6.92
C GLU A 90 12.53 24.94 -5.94
N SER A 91 11.55 24.50 -5.14
CA SER A 91 10.89 25.32 -4.12
C SER A 91 11.65 25.42 -2.79
N GLY A 92 12.70 24.62 -2.58
CA GLY A 92 13.34 24.48 -1.27
C GLY A 92 12.42 23.88 -0.21
N TYR A 93 11.49 23.03 -0.62
CA TYR A 93 10.59 22.31 0.25
C TYR A 93 11.26 21.03 0.80
N GLY A 94 11.20 20.82 2.10
CA GLY A 94 11.68 19.62 2.75
C GLY A 94 11.50 19.65 4.26
N ILE A 95 12.07 18.67 4.95
CA ILE A 95 12.04 18.66 6.42
C ILE A 95 12.87 19.83 6.96
N GLY A 96 12.27 20.56 7.89
CA GLY A 96 12.79 21.82 8.43
C GLY A 96 12.39 23.07 7.65
N THR A 97 11.69 22.96 6.52
CA THR A 97 11.15 24.14 5.82
C THR A 97 10.22 24.91 6.75
N LEU A 98 10.43 26.22 6.85
CA LEU A 98 9.56 27.12 7.59
C LEU A 98 8.34 27.46 6.73
N MET A 99 7.19 27.17 7.31
CA MET A 99 5.87 27.34 6.72
C MET A 99 5.12 28.44 7.48
N LYS A 100 4.35 29.23 6.75
CA LYS A 100 3.45 30.27 7.31
C LYS A 100 2.02 29.93 6.94
N ILE A 101 1.11 30.04 7.90
CA ILE A 101 -0.33 29.92 7.63
C ILE A 101 -0.73 30.99 6.60
N ASP A 102 -1.39 30.56 5.53
CA ASP A 102 -1.81 31.45 4.46
C ASP A 102 -3.11 32.17 4.84
N GLU A 103 -2.98 33.49 4.99
CA GLU A 103 -4.06 34.40 5.37
C GLU A 103 -4.77 34.98 4.14
N THR A 104 -4.32 34.64 2.92
CA THR A 104 -4.77 35.29 1.69
C THR A 104 -6.23 34.97 1.41
N THR A 105 -7.08 35.98 1.62
CA THR A 105 -8.50 36.12 1.22
C THR A 105 -9.20 34.81 0.92
N SER A 106 -9.43 34.02 1.97
CA SER A 106 -10.49 33.04 1.91
C SER A 106 -11.80 33.77 1.61
N THR A 107 -12.49 33.40 0.54
CA THR A 107 -13.83 33.93 0.22
C THR A 107 -14.89 33.51 1.25
N SER A 108 -14.57 32.55 2.13
CA SER A 108 -15.45 32.05 3.16
C SER A 108 -15.09 32.59 4.55
N ALA A 109 -16.04 33.27 5.19
CA ALA A 109 -15.93 33.71 6.58
C ALA A 109 -15.73 32.54 7.57
N TYR A 110 -16.25 31.34 7.26
CA TYR A 110 -16.00 30.16 8.08
C TYR A 110 -14.51 29.81 8.12
N ARG A 111 -13.85 29.83 6.96
CA ARG A 111 -12.42 29.53 6.85
C ARG A 111 -11.57 30.59 7.50
N GLU A 112 -11.88 31.86 7.30
CA GLU A 112 -11.16 32.95 7.96
C GLU A 112 -11.19 32.80 9.48
N ARG A 113 -12.37 32.55 10.07
CA ARG A 113 -12.49 32.28 11.51
C ARG A 113 -11.68 31.06 11.95
N ARG A 114 -11.67 29.98 11.16
CA ARG A 114 -10.92 28.76 11.48
C ARG A 114 -9.41 28.98 11.37
N THR A 115 -8.95 29.70 10.36
CA THR A 115 -7.55 30.10 10.17
C THR A 115 -7.10 30.97 11.34
N GLN A 116 -7.89 31.99 11.69
CA GLN A 116 -7.61 32.88 12.80
C GLN A 116 -7.56 32.12 14.14
N ALA A 117 -8.55 31.26 14.43
CA ALA A 117 -8.52 30.43 15.63
C ALA A 117 -7.31 29.47 15.67
N THR A 118 -6.86 28.99 14.50
CA THR A 118 -5.65 28.16 14.40
C THR A 118 -4.41 28.98 14.69
N ILE A 119 -4.30 30.20 14.15
CA ILE A 119 -3.19 31.13 14.41
C ILE A 119 -3.13 31.50 15.89
N GLU A 120 -4.25 31.83 16.51
CA GLU A 120 -4.32 32.16 17.94
C GLU A 120 -3.91 30.98 18.82
N LYS A 121 -4.36 29.77 18.46
CA LYS A 121 -4.09 28.56 19.24
C LYS A 121 -2.67 28.02 19.06
N HIS A 122 -2.10 28.10 17.86
CA HIS A 122 -0.87 27.39 17.50
C HIS A 122 0.28 28.32 17.07
N GLY A 123 0.00 29.58 16.82
CA GLY A 123 0.92 30.51 16.16
C GLY A 123 0.77 30.48 14.64
N ARG A 124 1.39 31.47 14.00
CA ARG A 124 1.31 31.72 12.55
C ARG A 124 2.32 30.91 11.72
N TYR A 125 3.39 30.45 12.36
CA TYR A 125 4.50 29.76 11.70
C TYR A 125 4.61 28.34 12.24
N GLY A 126 5.16 27.44 11.43
CA GLY A 126 5.54 26.09 11.83
C GLY A 126 6.62 25.58 10.90
N PHE A 127 7.27 24.48 11.26
CA PHE A 127 8.25 23.84 10.38
C PHE A 127 7.81 22.43 9.99
N VAL A 128 8.16 22.01 8.78
CA VAL A 128 7.89 20.65 8.33
C VAL A 128 8.70 19.68 9.18
N GLU A 129 8.03 18.88 10.01
CA GLU A 129 8.67 17.85 10.83
C GLU A 129 8.80 16.54 10.05
N LYS A 130 7.73 16.13 9.38
CA LYS A 130 7.65 14.82 8.73
C LYS A 130 6.87 14.88 7.43
N ILE A 131 7.35 14.12 6.46
CA ILE A 131 6.70 13.86 5.18
C ILE A 131 6.32 12.38 5.14
N TYR A 132 5.04 12.08 4.88
CA TYR A 132 4.52 10.71 4.85
C TYR A 132 4.72 10.09 3.47
N GLY A 133 5.92 9.56 3.23
CA GLY A 133 6.29 8.96 1.93
C GLY A 133 5.37 7.82 1.46
N HIS A 134 4.79 7.04 2.37
CA HIS A 134 3.81 5.98 2.02
C HIS A 134 2.48 6.52 1.50
N ARG A 135 2.23 7.84 1.59
CA ARG A 135 1.06 8.49 0.97
C ARG A 135 1.41 9.14 -0.35
N MET A 136 2.70 9.22 -0.68
CA MET A 136 3.24 9.88 -1.86
C MET A 136 3.28 8.90 -3.03
N ASP A 137 2.15 8.79 -3.70
CA ASP A 137 1.95 7.95 -4.86
C ASP A 137 1.02 8.61 -5.89
N HIS A 138 0.91 8.00 -7.07
CA HIS A 138 0.17 8.55 -8.19
C HIS A 138 -1.33 8.74 -7.90
N ARG A 139 -1.93 8.08 -6.89
CA ARG A 139 -3.34 8.29 -6.53
C ARG A 139 -3.61 9.72 -6.04
N GLN A 140 -2.57 10.47 -5.64
CA GLN A 140 -2.69 11.90 -5.36
C GLN A 140 -3.07 12.73 -6.59
N ARG A 141 -2.80 12.22 -7.80
CA ARG A 141 -3.30 12.81 -9.05
C ARG A 141 -4.79 12.60 -9.23
N ASP A 142 -5.38 11.57 -8.62
CA ASP A 142 -6.75 11.15 -8.92
C ASP A 142 -7.73 11.40 -7.75
N SER A 143 -7.25 11.56 -6.52
CA SER A 143 -8.13 11.68 -5.35
C SER A 143 -7.66 12.69 -4.30
N TYR A 144 -8.56 13.62 -3.97
CA TYR A 144 -8.37 14.68 -2.98
C TYR A 144 -8.37 14.18 -1.52
N ALA A 145 -8.95 13.01 -1.26
CA ALA A 145 -9.22 12.53 0.10
C ALA A 145 -7.95 12.15 0.89
N ASN A 146 -6.81 11.95 0.21
CA ASN A 146 -5.57 11.44 0.81
C ASN A 146 -4.42 12.48 0.89
N LEU A 147 -4.71 13.76 0.65
CA LEU A 147 -3.68 14.79 0.44
C LEU A 147 -2.91 15.22 1.69
N VAL A 148 -3.34 14.78 2.88
CA VAL A 148 -2.63 15.08 4.13
C VAL A 148 -1.36 14.25 4.22
N THR A 149 -0.27 14.85 3.78
CA THR A 149 1.03 14.21 3.52
C THR A 149 2.15 14.80 4.36
N VAL A 150 1.87 15.88 5.09
CA VAL A 150 2.87 16.66 5.82
C VAL A 150 2.43 16.83 7.26
N ARG A 151 3.37 16.66 8.18
CA ARG A 151 3.23 17.05 9.59
C ARG A 151 4.07 18.29 9.84
N ILE A 152 3.41 19.34 10.28
CA ILE A 152 4.00 20.65 10.60
C ILE A 152 4.02 20.79 12.11
N LYS A 153 5.20 21.04 12.68
CA LYS A 153 5.39 21.30 14.10
C LYS A 153 5.24 22.80 14.36
N MET A 154 4.33 23.14 15.25
CA MET A 154 3.98 24.50 15.63
C MET A 154 4.81 24.94 16.86
N PRO A 155 5.01 26.25 17.08
CA PRO A 155 5.71 26.81 18.24
C PRO A 155 5.19 26.33 19.59
N THR A 156 3.88 26.05 19.68
CA THR A 156 3.27 25.53 20.91
C THR A 156 3.63 24.07 21.21
N GLY A 157 4.46 23.42 20.38
CA GLY A 157 4.77 21.99 20.46
C GLY A 157 3.71 21.07 19.85
N ASN A 158 2.57 21.62 19.44
CA ASN A 158 1.50 20.89 18.77
C ASN A 158 1.85 20.63 17.29
N PHE A 159 1.10 19.72 16.69
CA PHE A 159 1.26 19.36 15.28
C PHE A 159 0.00 19.68 14.50
N LEU A 160 0.20 20.21 13.31
CA LEU A 160 -0.84 20.31 12.30
C LEU A 160 -0.49 19.39 11.14
N MET A 161 -1.52 18.83 10.55
CA MET A 161 -1.39 17.97 9.39
C MET A 161 -1.92 18.77 8.20
N ASP A 162 -1.12 18.89 7.15
CA ASP A 162 -1.51 19.66 5.96
C ASP A 162 -1.14 18.94 4.67
N ARG A 163 -1.63 19.52 3.58
CA ARG A 163 -1.40 19.15 2.20
C ARG A 163 -0.02 19.63 1.72
N LEU A 164 0.34 19.20 0.52
CA LEU A 164 1.48 19.80 -0.16
C LEU A 164 1.18 21.27 -0.52
N PRO A 165 2.19 22.14 -0.48
CA PRO A 165 2.08 23.54 -0.92
C PRO A 165 1.66 23.70 -2.39
N GLU A 166 1.29 24.93 -2.77
CA GLU A 166 0.77 25.23 -4.11
C GLU A 166 1.77 24.97 -5.24
N GLU A 167 3.07 24.97 -4.93
CA GLU A 167 4.16 24.63 -5.84
C GLU A 167 4.00 23.19 -6.41
N PHE A 168 3.30 22.32 -5.69
CA PHE A 168 3.03 20.93 -6.09
C PHE A 168 1.73 20.77 -6.90
N ASN A 169 1.02 21.85 -7.22
CA ASN A 169 -0.23 21.79 -7.98
C ASN A 169 -0.09 21.17 -9.37
N SER A 170 1.11 21.17 -9.96
CA SER A 170 1.37 20.54 -11.26
C SER A 170 1.32 19.00 -11.22
N ILE A 171 1.51 18.39 -10.05
CA ILE A 171 1.55 16.92 -9.87
C ILE A 171 0.35 16.39 -9.08
N ILE A 172 -0.59 17.27 -8.74
CA ILE A 172 -1.84 16.99 -8.02
C ILE A 172 -3.01 17.35 -8.95
N ALA A 173 -4.14 16.63 -8.87
CA ALA A 173 -5.32 16.96 -9.69
C ALA A 173 -5.79 18.41 -9.47
N THR A 174 -5.78 19.19 -10.55
CA THR A 174 -6.14 20.61 -10.58
C THR A 174 -7.64 20.87 -10.36
N GLU A 175 -8.53 19.97 -10.78
CA GLU A 175 -9.98 20.19 -10.65
C GLU A 175 -10.47 20.19 -9.19
N ALA A 176 -9.80 19.44 -8.31
CA ALA A 176 -10.12 19.42 -6.88
C ALA A 176 -9.36 20.51 -6.07
N ALA A 177 -8.29 21.08 -6.64
CA ALA A 177 -7.50 22.13 -5.99
C ALA A 177 -8.28 23.46 -5.83
N TYR A 178 -9.36 23.65 -6.61
CA TYR A 178 -10.15 24.88 -6.58
C TYR A 178 -10.89 25.12 -5.27
N HIS A 179 -11.25 24.06 -4.53
CA HIS A 179 -12.12 24.25 -3.38
C HIS A 179 -11.38 24.44 -2.08
N GLU A 180 -10.18 23.88 -1.84
CA GLU A 180 -9.43 24.16 -0.60
C GLU A 180 -7.94 24.37 -0.88
N ARG A 181 -7.52 25.64 -0.79
CA ARG A 181 -6.10 26.02 -0.83
C ARG A 181 -5.36 25.39 0.35
N PRO A 182 -4.07 25.03 0.19
CA PRO A 182 -3.25 24.60 1.31
C PRO A 182 -3.26 25.66 2.41
N LEU A 183 -3.27 25.22 3.67
CA LEU A 183 -3.32 26.15 4.79
C LEU A 183 -1.99 26.86 4.96
N PHE A 184 -0.89 26.31 4.43
CA PHE A 184 0.44 26.87 4.60
C PHE A 184 1.14 27.19 3.27
N LYS A 185 1.96 28.25 3.31
CA LYS A 185 2.92 28.62 2.26
C LYS A 185 4.36 28.57 2.75
N ILE A 186 5.28 28.33 1.82
CA ILE A 186 6.72 28.31 2.10
C ILE A 186 7.20 29.75 2.35
N VAL A 187 7.91 29.98 3.47
CA VAL A 187 8.51 31.29 3.79
C VAL A 187 9.98 31.21 4.17
N GLY A 188 10.47 30.02 4.54
CA GLY A 188 11.89 29.77 4.78
C GLY A 188 12.26 28.43 4.15
N PRO A 189 12.69 28.42 2.88
CA PRO A 189 13.11 27.19 2.21
C PRO A 189 14.26 26.53 2.96
N THR A 190 14.34 25.20 2.84
CA THR A 190 15.42 24.37 3.39
C THR A 190 16.26 23.79 2.26
N ASN A 191 17.42 23.23 2.60
CA ASN A 191 18.17 22.42 1.64
C ASN A 191 17.45 21.08 1.42
N ALA A 192 16.81 20.96 0.26
CA ALA A 192 16.09 19.77 -0.19
C ALA A 192 16.98 18.53 -0.39
N ASP A 193 18.32 18.68 -0.48
CA ASP A 193 19.23 17.52 -0.58
C ASP A 193 19.10 16.57 0.62
N LYS A 194 18.69 17.11 1.77
CA LYS A 194 18.43 16.31 2.98
C LYS A 194 17.24 15.36 2.82
N LEU A 195 16.32 15.62 1.88
CA LEU A 195 15.15 14.75 1.61
C LEU A 195 15.54 13.31 1.32
N LYS A 196 16.68 13.08 0.66
CA LYS A 196 17.11 11.73 0.28
C LYS A 196 17.23 10.80 1.49
N HIS A 197 17.66 11.33 2.62
CA HIS A 197 17.89 10.55 3.84
C HIS A 197 16.61 10.31 4.65
N HIS A 198 15.50 10.97 4.31
CA HIS A 198 14.25 10.87 5.06
C HIS A 198 13.34 9.75 4.57
N PHE A 199 13.53 9.28 3.34
CA PHE A 199 12.75 8.20 2.77
C PHE A 199 13.49 6.85 2.89
N GLY A 200 12.77 5.82 3.34
CA GLY A 200 13.30 4.46 3.44
C GLY A 200 13.58 3.84 2.07
N ALA A 201 14.38 2.77 2.03
CA ALA A 201 14.76 2.09 0.78
C ALA A 201 13.55 1.69 -0.09
N SER A 202 12.45 1.23 0.54
CA SER A 202 11.22 0.83 -0.15
C SER A 202 10.51 1.99 -0.86
N TRP A 203 10.75 3.24 -0.44
CA TRP A 203 10.20 4.42 -1.11
C TRP A 203 10.88 4.65 -2.47
N TRP A 204 12.18 4.40 -2.55
CA TRP A 204 12.94 4.54 -3.79
C TRP A 204 12.62 3.45 -4.81
N THR A 205 12.04 2.34 -4.37
CA THR A 205 11.63 1.21 -5.22
C THR A 205 10.13 1.17 -5.49
N GLY A 206 9.32 2.03 -4.86
CA GLY A 206 7.85 2.01 -4.99
C GLY A 206 7.17 0.82 -4.27
N SER A 207 7.95 -0.06 -3.63
CA SER A 207 7.43 -1.30 -3.07
C SER A 207 6.67 -1.12 -1.75
N ASP A 208 6.76 0.06 -1.13
CA ASP A 208 6.08 0.40 0.12
C ASP A 208 4.56 0.52 -0.02
N VAL A 209 4.07 0.87 -1.21
CA VAL A 209 2.64 1.16 -1.46
C VAL A 209 2.03 0.33 -2.58
N CYS A 210 2.85 -0.35 -3.40
CA CYS A 210 2.37 -1.10 -4.57
C CYS A 210 1.29 -2.14 -4.21
N ASP A 211 1.48 -2.88 -3.12
CA ASP A 211 0.50 -3.89 -2.69
C ASP A 211 -0.79 -3.24 -2.17
N GLU A 212 -0.70 -2.12 -1.46
CA GLU A 212 -1.88 -1.37 -1.00
C GLU A 212 -2.73 -0.85 -2.18
N ILE A 213 -2.08 -0.28 -3.19
CA ILE A 213 -2.74 0.25 -4.38
C ILE A 213 -3.48 -0.85 -5.14
N LEU A 214 -2.90 -2.04 -5.20
CA LEU A 214 -3.49 -3.20 -5.87
C LEU A 214 -4.50 -3.96 -4.98
N GLY A 215 -4.81 -3.46 -3.77
CA GLY A 215 -5.75 -4.10 -2.84
C GLY A 215 -5.25 -5.46 -2.31
N LEU A 216 -3.94 -5.61 -2.19
CA LEU A 216 -3.24 -6.83 -1.85
C LEU A 216 -2.99 -6.92 -0.34
N HIS A 217 -4.06 -7.01 0.46
CA HIS A 217 -3.99 -7.22 1.91
C HIS A 217 -4.44 -8.63 2.32
#